data_AF-A0A6M1RU09-F1
#
_entry.id   AF-A0A6M1RU09-F1
#
_cell.length_a   1.000
_cell.length_b   1.000
_cell.length_c   1.000
_cell.angle_alpha   90.00
_cell.angle_beta   90.00
_cell.angle_gamma   90.00
#
_symmetry.space_group_name_H-M   'P 1'
#
loop_
_entity.id
_entity.type
_entity.pdbx_description
1 polymer ?
#
loop_
_entity_poly.entity_id
_entity_poly.type
_entity_poly.pdbx_seq_one_letter_code
_entity_poly.pdbx_strand_id
1 'polypeptide(L)'
;MRLRLAAAAAVAIILSGCTTTEEANTVIQSRWVGQPVEVFFTQYGPPVSEFPMASGNVLYTWRGGDKTRYIAPTYSTPTPAQTTTRTETKETKPGVTVTRTTTTGIYQPQPQMISPPRYEELFCELQITADPSQRIVAIRASNDTDGEGLSFSRCAEVLNAHPQR
;
A
#
# COMPACT_ATOMS: atom_id res chain seq x y z
N MET A 1 13.00 -16.47 -20.06
CA MET A 1 13.52 -16.48 -18.66
C MET A 1 13.12 -15.23 -17.87
N ARG A 2 13.30 -14.02 -18.43
CA ARG A 2 12.93 -12.74 -17.76
C ARG A 2 11.45 -12.60 -17.39
N LEU A 3 10.53 -13.08 -18.24
CA LEU A 3 9.08 -13.05 -17.96
C LEU A 3 8.64 -14.01 -16.84
N ARG A 4 9.33 -15.15 -16.68
CA ARG A 4 9.03 -16.13 -15.61
C ARG A 4 9.55 -15.67 -14.25
N LEU A 5 10.69 -14.96 -14.23
CA LEU A 5 11.21 -14.30 -13.03
C LEU A 5 10.32 -13.14 -12.58
N ALA A 6 9.78 -12.35 -13.52
CA ALA A 6 8.83 -11.28 -13.21
C ALA A 6 7.51 -11.83 -12.63
N ALA A 7 7.00 -12.93 -13.17
CA ALA A 7 5.81 -13.60 -12.64
C ALA A 7 6.04 -14.17 -11.22
N ALA A 8 7.20 -14.77 -10.95
CA ALA A 8 7.54 -15.27 -9.62
C ALA A 8 7.68 -14.15 -8.58
N ALA A 9 8.28 -13.01 -8.96
CA ALA A 9 8.40 -11.85 -8.08
C ALA A 9 7.04 -11.21 -7.76
N ALA A 10 6.13 -11.13 -8.73
CA ALA A 10 4.78 -10.60 -8.50
C ALA A 10 3.96 -11.47 -7.53
N VAL A 11 4.09 -12.80 -7.63
CA VAL A 11 3.43 -13.75 -6.71
C VAL A 11 3.98 -13.62 -5.29
N ALA A 12 5.29 -13.44 -5.13
CA ALA A 12 5.93 -13.27 -3.82
C ALA A 12 5.45 -12.01 -3.06
N ILE A 13 5.22 -10.90 -3.77
CA ILE A 13 4.76 -9.64 -3.15
C ILE A 13 3.33 -9.78 -2.61
N ILE A 14 2.46 -10.48 -3.34
CA ILE A 14 1.07 -10.72 -2.89
C ILE A 14 1.06 -11.61 -1.63
N LEU A 15 1.91 -12.64 -1.59
CA LEU A 15 2.03 -13.55 -0.44
C LEU A 15 2.53 -12.83 0.84
N SER A 16 3.42 -11.84 0.70
CA SER A 16 3.91 -11.07 1.87
C SER A 16 2.86 -10.16 2.52
N GLY A 17 1.85 -9.71 1.76
CA GLY A 17 0.72 -8.98 2.33
C GLY A 17 -0.13 -9.88 3.24
N CYS A 18 -0.50 -11.06 2.73
CA CYS A 18 -1.31 -12.01 3.47
C CYS A 18 -0.61 -12.52 4.76
N THR A 19 0.69 -12.81 4.72
CA THR A 19 1.41 -13.29 5.93
C THR A 19 1.43 -12.24 7.04
N THR A 20 1.51 -10.95 6.69
CA THR A 20 1.59 -9.88 7.71
C THR A 20 0.26 -9.72 8.45
N THR A 21 -0.87 -9.76 7.75
CA THR A 21 -2.21 -9.73 8.37
C THR A 21 -2.48 -11.00 9.19
N GLU A 22 -2.04 -12.17 8.72
CA GLU A 22 -2.21 -13.44 9.46
C GLU A 22 -1.38 -13.48 10.76
N GLU A 23 -0.14 -12.99 10.72
CA GLU A 23 0.70 -12.80 11.90
C GLU A 23 0.08 -11.81 12.88
N ALA A 24 -0.45 -10.68 12.40
CA ALA A 24 -1.16 -9.72 13.22
C ALA A 24 -2.38 -10.35 13.92
N ASN A 25 -3.19 -11.13 13.18
CA ASN A 25 -4.32 -11.86 13.74
C ASN A 25 -3.89 -12.82 14.85
N THR A 26 -2.77 -13.51 14.68
CA THR A 26 -2.23 -14.42 15.70
C THR A 26 -1.88 -13.67 16.99
N VAL A 27 -1.20 -12.54 16.88
CA VAL A 27 -0.85 -11.69 18.04
C VAL A 27 -2.10 -11.14 18.71
N ILE A 28 -3.06 -10.63 17.92
CA ILE A 28 -4.35 -10.11 18.44
C ILE A 28 -5.08 -11.20 19.21
N GLN A 29 -5.24 -12.39 18.63
CA GLN A 29 -5.91 -13.52 19.27
C GLN A 29 -5.22 -13.91 20.59
N SER A 30 -3.90 -14.04 20.59
CA SER A 30 -3.15 -14.40 21.81
C SER A 30 -3.31 -13.40 22.96
N ARG A 31 -3.56 -12.12 22.64
CA ARG A 31 -3.69 -11.04 23.64
C ARG A 31 -5.11 -10.95 24.19
N TRP A 32 -6.10 -11.15 23.34
CA TRP A 32 -7.49 -10.79 23.63
C TRP A 32 -8.41 -11.96 23.92
N VAL A 33 -8.15 -13.16 23.39
CA VAL A 33 -8.98 -14.33 23.70
C VAL A 33 -8.93 -14.62 25.20
N GLY A 34 -10.11 -14.77 25.80
CA GLY A 34 -10.33 -14.94 27.24
C GLY A 34 -10.48 -13.63 28.02
N GLN A 35 -10.10 -12.48 27.46
CA GLN A 35 -10.27 -11.18 28.13
C GLN A 35 -11.73 -10.71 28.09
N PRO A 36 -12.18 -9.90 29.06
CA PRO A 36 -13.48 -9.24 28.98
C PRO A 36 -13.52 -8.30 27.77
N VAL A 37 -14.60 -8.34 26.99
CA VAL A 37 -14.76 -7.53 25.79
C VAL A 37 -14.79 -6.03 26.10
N GLU A 38 -15.29 -5.64 27.28
CA GLU A 38 -15.31 -4.24 27.73
C GLU A 38 -13.91 -3.64 27.90
N VAL A 39 -12.89 -4.46 28.24
CA VAL A 39 -11.50 -3.98 28.33
C VAL A 39 -11.00 -3.55 26.96
N PHE A 40 -11.36 -4.31 25.92
CA PHE A 40 -11.03 -3.95 24.53
C PHE A 40 -11.71 -2.62 24.16
N PHE A 41 -13.01 -2.48 24.41
CA PHE A 41 -13.76 -1.27 24.04
C PHE A 41 -13.38 -0.04 24.86
N THR A 42 -12.93 -0.22 26.10
CA THR A 42 -12.39 0.88 26.91
C THR A 42 -11.10 1.42 26.29
N GLN A 43 -10.27 0.54 25.72
CA GLN A 43 -8.99 0.93 25.13
C GLN A 43 -9.14 1.49 23.70
N TYR A 44 -10.00 0.89 22.88
CA TYR A 44 -10.10 1.21 21.45
C TYR A 44 -11.42 1.86 21.01
N GLY A 45 -12.33 2.11 21.95
CA GLY A 45 -13.65 2.69 21.68
C GLY A 45 -14.74 1.64 21.46
N PRO A 46 -16.01 2.07 21.45
CA PRO A 46 -17.16 1.19 21.31
C PRO A 46 -17.22 0.52 19.94
N PRO A 47 -17.92 -0.62 19.81
CA PRO A 47 -18.16 -1.25 18.52
C PRO A 47 -19.09 -0.40 17.64
N VAL A 48 -18.98 -0.56 16.32
CA VAL A 48 -19.85 0.07 15.32
C VAL A 48 -21.21 -0.61 15.26
N SER A 49 -21.24 -1.93 15.49
CA SER A 49 -22.47 -2.71 15.54
C SER A 49 -22.32 -3.93 16.43
N GLU A 50 -23.45 -4.45 16.90
CA GLU A 50 -23.56 -5.70 17.64
C GLU A 50 -24.64 -6.58 17.03
N PHE A 51 -24.43 -7.89 17.07
CA PHE A 51 -25.38 -8.88 16.58
C PHE A 51 -25.48 -10.05 17.58
N PRO A 52 -26.62 -10.22 18.28
CA PRO A 52 -26.82 -11.35 19.17
C PRO A 52 -27.03 -12.64 18.35
N MET A 53 -26.30 -13.69 18.71
CA MET A 53 -26.36 -14.99 18.04
C MET A 53 -27.26 -15.96 18.79
N ALA A 54 -27.79 -16.96 18.07
CA ALA A 54 -28.66 -17.99 18.65
C ALA A 54 -28.00 -18.81 19.77
N SER A 55 -26.66 -18.87 19.80
CA SER A 55 -25.89 -19.52 20.87
C SER A 55 -25.85 -18.75 22.18
N GLY A 56 -26.38 -17.52 22.21
CA GLY A 56 -26.26 -16.58 23.34
C GLY A 56 -24.98 -15.73 23.29
N ASN A 57 -24.07 -16.00 22.36
CA ASN A 57 -22.90 -15.17 22.11
C ASN A 57 -23.31 -13.86 21.42
N VAL A 58 -22.44 -12.85 21.46
CA VAL A 58 -22.62 -11.59 20.73
C VAL A 58 -21.46 -11.40 19.77
N LEU A 59 -21.77 -11.09 18.50
CA LEU A 59 -20.80 -10.69 17.50
C LEU A 59 -20.76 -9.16 17.43
N TYR A 60 -19.62 -8.57 17.78
CA TYR A 60 -19.35 -7.15 17.64
C TYR A 60 -18.53 -6.89 16.37
N THR A 61 -18.92 -5.86 15.64
CA THR A 61 -18.09 -5.26 14.58
C THR A 61 -17.48 -3.99 15.15
N TRP A 62 -16.16 -3.95 15.23
CA TRP A 62 -15.42 -2.75 15.64
C TRP A 62 -14.61 -2.23 14.46
N ARG A 63 -14.51 -0.91 14.33
CA ARG A 63 -13.68 -0.23 13.32
C ARG A 63 -12.89 0.87 13.99
N GLY A 64 -11.63 1.00 13.61
CA GLY A 64 -10.80 2.11 14.06
C GLY A 64 -9.56 2.33 13.21
N GLY A 65 -8.82 3.36 13.58
CA GLY A 65 -7.60 3.74 12.89
C GLY A 65 -7.83 4.39 11.53
N ASP A 66 -8.98 5.02 11.30
CA ASP A 66 -9.29 5.71 10.07
C ASP A 66 -8.21 6.74 9.71
N LYS A 67 -7.70 6.65 8.48
CA LYS A 67 -6.70 7.58 7.95
C LYS A 67 -6.86 7.72 6.44
N THR A 68 -6.55 8.88 5.91
CA THR A 68 -6.55 9.13 4.47
C THR A 68 -5.12 9.32 3.97
N ARG A 69 -4.71 8.54 2.98
CA ARG A 69 -3.40 8.59 2.33
C ARG A 69 -3.52 9.23 0.95
N TYR A 70 -2.75 10.29 0.70
CA TYR A 70 -2.65 10.89 -0.64
C TYR A 70 -1.63 10.12 -1.49
N ILE A 71 -2.04 9.78 -2.71
CA ILE A 71 -1.18 9.19 -3.73
C ILE A 71 -1.03 10.17 -4.88
N ALA A 72 0.21 10.58 -5.12
CA ALA A 72 0.57 11.50 -6.19
C ALA A 72 0.32 10.87 -7.59
N PRO A 73 0.05 11.69 -8.61
CA PRO A 73 -0.06 11.19 -9.98
C PRO A 73 1.28 10.62 -10.45
N THR A 74 1.22 9.57 -11.27
CA THR A 74 2.41 9.02 -11.93
C THR A 74 2.43 9.44 -13.39
N TYR A 75 3.60 9.89 -13.87
CA TYR A 75 3.82 10.27 -15.26
C TYR A 75 4.83 9.32 -15.93
N SER A 76 4.75 9.20 -17.24
CA SER A 76 5.77 8.51 -18.04
C SER A 76 7.08 9.30 -18.07
N THR A 77 8.20 8.59 -18.06
CA THR A 77 9.51 9.22 -18.23
C THR A 77 9.68 9.64 -19.70
N PRO A 78 9.97 10.92 -20.00
CA PRO A 78 10.23 11.34 -21.36
C PRO A 78 11.49 10.63 -21.89
N THR A 79 11.49 10.27 -23.17
CA THR A 79 12.69 9.70 -23.79
C THR A 79 13.75 10.81 -23.90
N PRO A 80 15.05 10.55 -23.72
CA PRO A 80 16.07 11.57 -23.93
C PRO A 80 16.03 12.07 -25.38
N ALA A 81 16.07 13.39 -25.58
CA ALA A 81 16.09 13.98 -26.92
C ALA A 81 17.33 13.50 -27.67
N GLN A 82 17.13 12.85 -28.83
CA GLN A 82 18.22 12.49 -29.73
C GLN A 82 18.51 13.68 -30.63
N THR A 83 19.75 14.18 -30.57
CA THR A 83 20.25 15.23 -31.47
C THR A 83 21.36 14.65 -32.33
N THR A 84 21.32 14.97 -33.62
CA THR A 84 22.42 14.68 -34.54
C THR A 84 23.12 16.00 -34.85
N THR A 85 24.40 16.08 -34.49
CA THR A 85 25.26 17.22 -34.83
C THR A 85 26.15 16.84 -35.99
N ARG A 86 26.06 17.60 -37.08
CA ARG A 86 26.93 17.49 -38.25
C ARG A 86 27.78 18.75 -38.33
N THR A 87 29.09 18.58 -38.28
CA THR A 87 30.06 19.66 -38.51
C THR A 87 30.69 19.45 -39.87
N GLU A 88 30.54 20.43 -40.75
CA GLU A 88 31.10 20.43 -42.09
C GLU A 88 32.09 21.58 -42.21
N THR A 89 33.34 21.26 -42.53
CA THR A 89 34.41 22.25 -42.68
C THR A 89 34.78 22.31 -44.15
N LYS A 90 34.59 23.47 -44.79
CA LYS A 90 34.85 23.66 -46.20
C LYS A 90 35.71 24.90 -46.42
N GLU A 91 36.81 24.74 -47.15
CA GLU A 91 37.61 25.86 -47.63
C GLU A 91 36.89 26.51 -48.82
N THR A 92 36.50 27.78 -48.65
CA THR A 92 35.71 28.51 -49.66
C THR A 92 36.57 29.38 -50.57
N LYS A 93 37.76 29.78 -50.10
CA LYS A 93 38.78 30.55 -50.83
C LYS A 93 40.15 30.19 -50.25
N PRO A 94 41.27 30.41 -50.97
CA PRO A 94 42.61 30.12 -50.47
C PRO A 94 42.86 30.78 -49.10
N GLY A 95 43.10 29.97 -48.07
CA GLY A 95 43.34 30.43 -46.71
C GLY A 95 42.08 30.74 -45.88
N VAL A 96 40.87 30.54 -46.42
CA VAL A 96 39.60 30.83 -45.73
C VAL A 96 38.75 29.58 -45.62
N THR A 97 38.74 29.01 -44.41
CA THR A 97 37.96 27.83 -44.04
C THR A 97 36.69 28.25 -43.29
N VAL A 98 35.55 27.71 -43.71
CA VAL A 98 34.26 27.91 -43.06
C VAL A 98 33.82 26.60 -42.41
N THR A 99 33.63 26.65 -41.09
CA THR A 99 33.05 25.55 -40.31
C THR A 99 31.57 25.82 -40.11
N ARG A 100 30.72 24.96 -40.66
CA ARG A 100 29.27 24.96 -40.43
C ARG A 100 28.92 23.80 -39.51
N THR A 101 28.35 24.13 -38.36
CA THR A 101 27.75 23.14 -37.47
C THR A 101 26.24 23.20 -37.62
N THR A 102 25.62 22.06 -37.93
CA THR A 102 24.16 21.89 -38.01
C THR A 102 23.74 20.86 -36.96
N THR A 103 22.85 21.26 -36.07
CA THR A 103 22.26 20.38 -35.06
C THR A 103 20.79 20.17 -35.39
N THR A 104 20.39 18.92 -35.59
CA THR A 104 18.99 18.53 -35.84
C THR A 104 18.50 17.69 -34.67
N GLY A 105 17.33 17.99 -34.12
CA GLY A 105 16.73 17.25 -33.00
C GLY A 105 15.28 16.84 -33.29
N ILE A 106 14.82 15.75 -32.65
CA ILE A 106 13.42 15.30 -32.71
C ILE A 106 12.66 15.89 -31.51
N TYR A 107 11.51 16.53 -31.77
CA TYR A 107 10.61 16.98 -30.71
C TYR A 107 10.07 15.78 -29.92
N GLN A 108 10.33 15.77 -28.62
CA GLN A 108 9.96 14.69 -27.71
C GLN A 108 8.52 14.88 -27.22
N PRO A 109 7.70 13.81 -27.14
CA PRO A 109 6.37 13.90 -26.58
C PRO A 109 6.44 14.30 -25.09
N GLN A 110 5.49 15.11 -24.66
CA GLN A 110 5.35 15.52 -23.26
C GLN A 110 5.08 14.28 -22.38
N PRO A 111 5.51 14.29 -21.10
CA PRO A 111 5.19 13.23 -20.15
C PRO A 111 3.69 12.98 -20.10
N GLN A 112 3.26 11.79 -20.54
CA GLN A 112 1.88 11.36 -20.42
C GLN A 112 1.59 10.93 -18.98
N MET A 113 0.49 11.42 -18.41
CA MET A 113 -0.02 10.96 -17.13
C MET A 113 -0.48 9.50 -17.24
N ILE A 114 0.09 8.64 -16.41
CA ILE A 114 -0.22 7.21 -16.33
C ILE A 114 -1.35 6.97 -15.33
N SER A 115 -1.30 7.64 -14.17
CA SER A 115 -2.32 7.53 -13.13
C SER A 115 -2.61 8.91 -12.50
N PRO A 116 -3.90 9.24 -12.26
CA PRO A 116 -4.28 10.48 -11.60
C PRO A 116 -3.98 10.43 -10.09
N PRO A 117 -3.94 11.60 -9.41
CA PRO A 117 -3.90 11.61 -7.95
C PRO A 117 -5.15 10.95 -7.36
N ARG A 118 -4.99 10.25 -6.24
CA ARG A 118 -6.11 9.67 -5.51
C ARG A 118 -5.88 9.71 -4.01
N TYR A 119 -6.98 9.60 -3.27
CA TYR A 119 -6.97 9.38 -1.83
C TYR A 119 -7.36 7.94 -1.55
N GLU A 120 -6.61 7.27 -0.68
CA GLU A 120 -6.92 5.93 -0.20
C GLU A 120 -7.31 6.03 1.28
N GLU A 121 -8.42 5.39 1.64
CA GLU A 121 -8.86 5.26 3.03
C GLU A 121 -8.24 4.02 3.66
N LEU A 122 -7.59 4.20 4.79
CA LEU A 122 -6.96 3.16 5.58
C LEU A 122 -7.75 3.00 6.88
N PHE A 123 -8.10 1.77 7.25
CA PHE A 123 -8.82 1.44 8.47
C PHE A 123 -8.58 -0.02 8.88
N CYS A 124 -8.83 -0.32 10.15
CA CYS A 124 -8.91 -1.69 10.65
C CYS A 124 -10.34 -1.98 11.08
N GLU A 125 -10.90 -3.09 10.61
CA GLU A 125 -12.18 -3.64 11.07
C GLU A 125 -11.96 -5.02 11.70
N LEU A 126 -12.55 -5.21 12.88
CA LEU A 126 -12.50 -6.46 13.61
C LEU A 126 -13.91 -7.04 13.78
N GLN A 127 -13.98 -8.35 13.70
CA GLN A 127 -15.08 -9.15 14.23
C GLN A 127 -14.65 -9.77 15.55
N ILE A 128 -15.39 -9.43 16.61
CA ILE A 128 -15.13 -9.87 17.98
C ILE A 128 -16.34 -10.64 18.46
N THR A 129 -16.17 -11.92 18.80
CA THR A 129 -17.22 -12.73 19.41
C THR A 129 -17.00 -12.81 20.91
N ALA A 130 -18.00 -12.39 21.67
CA ALA A 130 -18.04 -12.57 23.12
C ALA A 130 -19.04 -13.65 23.52
N ASP A 131 -18.71 -14.43 24.55
CA ASP A 131 -19.62 -15.37 25.18
C ASP A 131 -20.65 -14.66 26.10
N PRO A 132 -21.65 -15.37 26.66
CA PRO A 132 -22.62 -14.77 27.57
C PRO A 132 -22.01 -14.18 28.86
N SER A 133 -20.76 -14.54 29.19
CA SER A 133 -19.99 -13.94 30.29
C SER A 133 -19.20 -12.70 29.85
N GLN A 134 -19.47 -12.20 28.64
CA GLN A 134 -18.81 -11.07 27.99
C GLN A 134 -17.30 -11.25 27.82
N ARG A 135 -16.82 -12.49 27.71
CA ARG A 135 -15.41 -12.78 27.41
C ARG A 135 -15.22 -13.04 25.93
N ILE A 136 -14.15 -12.51 25.37
CA ILE A 136 -13.78 -12.70 23.96
C ILE A 136 -13.43 -14.18 23.75
N VAL A 137 -14.19 -14.87 22.92
CA VAL A 137 -13.91 -16.25 22.49
C VAL A 137 -13.32 -16.33 21.09
N ALA A 138 -13.53 -15.29 20.28
CA ALA A 138 -12.87 -15.15 18.99
C ALA A 138 -12.68 -13.67 18.65
N ILE A 139 -11.56 -13.34 18.01
CA ILE A 139 -11.28 -12.01 17.49
C ILE A 139 -10.46 -12.16 16.21
N ARG A 140 -10.83 -11.42 15.16
CA ARG A 140 -10.10 -11.41 13.89
C ARG A 140 -10.31 -10.10 13.15
N ALA A 141 -9.34 -9.73 12.34
CA ALA A 141 -9.52 -8.71 11.32
C ALA A 141 -10.49 -9.23 10.24
N SER A 142 -11.61 -8.53 10.06
CA SER A 142 -12.54 -8.76 8.95
C SER A 142 -12.18 -7.93 7.72
N ASN A 143 -11.61 -6.74 7.93
CA ASN A 143 -11.10 -5.88 6.88
C ASN A 143 -9.85 -5.15 7.37
N ASP A 144 -8.73 -5.40 6.72
CA ASP A 144 -7.44 -4.84 7.06
C ASP A 144 -6.87 -4.15 5.81
N THR A 145 -6.80 -2.82 5.85
CA THR A 145 -6.16 -2.07 4.77
C THR A 145 -4.64 -2.09 4.95
N ASP A 146 -3.91 -1.60 3.94
CA ASP A 146 -2.49 -1.30 4.09
C ASP A 146 -2.21 -0.45 5.34
N GLY A 147 -1.04 -0.68 5.94
CA GLY A 147 -0.51 0.23 6.94
C GLY A 147 -0.10 1.57 6.32
N GLU A 148 -0.01 2.59 7.17
CA GLU A 148 0.43 3.91 6.71
C GLU A 148 1.95 3.99 6.55
N GLY A 149 2.70 3.20 7.33
CA GLY A 149 4.16 3.26 7.40
C GLY A 149 4.86 2.04 6.81
N LEU A 150 5.69 1.39 7.64
CA LEU A 150 6.43 0.17 7.28
C LEU A 150 5.62 -1.12 7.50
N SER A 151 4.40 -0.99 8.04
CA SER A 151 3.48 -2.12 8.21
C SER A 151 2.66 -2.31 6.94
N PHE A 152 2.42 -3.56 6.57
CA PHE A 152 1.47 -3.91 5.52
C PHE A 152 0.04 -4.12 6.06
N SER A 153 -0.18 -3.89 7.35
CA SER A 153 -1.45 -4.11 8.04
C SER A 153 -1.82 -2.91 8.92
N ARG A 154 -2.99 -2.33 8.68
CA ARG A 154 -3.53 -1.27 9.53
C ARG A 154 -3.95 -1.80 10.89
N CYS A 155 -4.49 -3.01 10.95
CA CYS A 155 -4.82 -3.68 12.20
C CYS A 155 -3.58 -3.92 13.08
N ALA A 156 -2.43 -4.27 12.48
CA ALA A 156 -1.17 -4.39 13.21
C ALA A 156 -0.72 -3.07 13.84
N GLU A 157 -0.84 -1.96 13.12
CA GLU A 157 -0.48 -0.62 13.63
C GLU A 157 -1.42 -0.19 14.76
N VAL A 158 -2.73 -0.26 14.53
CA VAL A 158 -3.74 0.27 15.44
C VAL A 158 -3.79 -0.50 16.76
N LEU A 159 -3.60 -1.82 16.70
CA LEU A 159 -3.65 -2.69 17.88
C LEU A 159 -2.26 -3.00 18.46
N ASN A 160 -1.20 -2.38 17.92
CA ASN A 160 0.19 -2.69 18.24
C ASN A 160 0.46 -4.22 18.19
N ALA A 161 0.00 -4.86 17.12
CA ALA A 161 0.10 -6.30 16.87
C ALA A 161 1.13 -6.60 15.78
N HIS A 162 2.31 -6.00 15.91
CA HIS A 162 3.42 -6.23 14.98
C HIS A 162 4.05 -7.60 15.26
N PRO A 163 4.46 -8.33 14.21
CA PRO A 163 5.21 -9.57 14.39
C PRO A 163 6.51 -9.31 15.16
N GLN A 164 6.83 -10.21 16.09
CA GLN A 164 8.11 -10.22 16.79
C GLN A 164 9.18 -10.65 15.78
N ARG A 165 10.16 -9.78 15.51
CA ARG A 165 11.30 -10.11 14.64
C ARG A 165 12.23 -11.13 15.27
#